data_AF-A0A1I2CQX3-F1
#
_entry.id   AF-A0A1I2CQX3-F1
#
_cell.length_a   1.000
_cell.length_b   1.000
_cell.length_c   1.000
_cell.angle_alpha   90.00
_cell.angle_beta   90.00
_cell.angle_gamma   90.00
#
_symmetry.space_group_name_H-M   'P 1'
#
loop_
_entity.id
_entity.type
_entity.pdbx_description
1 polymer ?
#
loop_
_entity_poly.entity_id
_entity_poly.type
_entity_poly.pdbx_seq_one_letter_code
_entity_poly.pdbx_strand_id
1 'polypeptide(L)'
;MIDIDFKALALLTLRDPRAAAQQIIGFNFPRDVLWTGLALVALANTVIIVLLLAMSPPNIALPSYFDAPLAMFVLLAGTSVVYIHAIYWTGVAIGGKGSLLDVVALVVWLLVLRVAAQLAVVILTLAAPMLALLLSLVVSVWGFWIMLNFISEALHLPTLFHAFAVLVIGAIGLVLGLGFLLTLIGLSAQGVFAHV
;
A
#
# COMPACT_ATOMS: atom_id res chain seq x y z
N MET A 1 7.44 8.69 -27.28
CA MET A 1 7.18 7.50 -26.46
C MET A 1 8.11 7.61 -25.26
N ILE A 2 7.59 7.66 -24.03
CA ILE A 2 8.46 7.73 -22.84
C ILE A 2 9.03 6.32 -22.65
N ASP A 3 10.32 6.13 -22.89
CA ASP A 3 11.00 4.87 -22.61
C ASP A 3 11.23 4.77 -21.09
N ILE A 4 10.24 4.25 -20.37
CA ILE A 4 10.32 4.03 -18.93
C ILE A 4 11.13 2.75 -18.69
N ASP A 5 12.38 2.89 -18.26
CA ASP A 5 13.13 1.77 -17.72
C ASP A 5 12.67 1.47 -16.29
N PHE A 6 11.73 0.54 -16.16
CA PHE A 6 11.17 0.09 -14.89
C PHE A 6 12.23 -0.47 -13.93
N LYS A 7 13.27 -1.13 -14.45
CA LYS A 7 14.34 -1.69 -13.60
C LYS A 7 15.21 -0.57 -13.05
N ALA A 8 15.58 0.39 -13.89
CA ALA A 8 16.33 1.57 -13.46
C ALA A 8 15.53 2.38 -12.43
N LEU A 9 14.22 2.57 -12.64
CA LEU A 9 13.36 3.31 -11.72
C LEU A 9 13.18 2.57 -10.38
N ALA A 10 13.09 1.23 -10.40
CA ALA A 10 13.04 0.43 -9.19
C ALA A 10 14.35 0.53 -8.39
N LEU A 11 15.50 0.41 -9.07
CA LEU A 11 16.80 0.57 -8.44
C LEU A 11 17.01 1.99 -7.91
N LEU A 12 16.55 3.00 -8.65
CA LEU A 12 16.57 4.38 -8.20
C LEU A 12 15.72 4.55 -6.95
N THR A 13 14.51 3.98 -6.91
CA THR A 13 13.63 4.06 -5.72
C THR A 13 14.29 3.46 -4.47
N LEU A 14 15.04 2.37 -4.62
CA LEU A 14 15.73 1.73 -3.51
C LEU A 14 16.94 2.52 -3.01
N ARG A 15 17.63 3.24 -3.91
CA ARG A 15 18.88 3.98 -3.62
C ARG A 15 18.62 5.44 -3.24
N ASP A 16 17.77 6.11 -4.00
CA ASP A 16 17.37 7.50 -3.86
C ASP A 16 15.87 7.64 -4.14
N PRO A 17 15.03 7.42 -3.11
CA PRO A 17 13.58 7.50 -3.25
C PRO A 17 13.11 8.92 -3.57
N ARG A 18 13.88 9.97 -3.23
CA ARG A 18 13.49 11.34 -3.53
C ARG A 18 13.63 11.64 -5.02
N ALA A 19 14.76 11.26 -5.60
CA ALA A 19 14.97 11.36 -7.05
C ALA A 19 13.93 10.53 -7.81
N ALA A 20 13.62 9.31 -7.34
CA ALA A 20 12.57 8.49 -7.94
C ALA A 20 11.19 9.15 -7.85
N ALA A 21 10.85 9.74 -6.69
CA ALA A 21 9.57 10.42 -6.50
C ALA A 21 9.41 11.60 -7.47
N GLN A 22 10.44 12.43 -7.61
CA GLN A 22 10.44 13.55 -8.55
C GLN A 22 10.29 13.09 -10.00
N GLN A 23 10.93 11.99 -10.38
CA GLN A 23 10.79 11.42 -11.72
C GLN A 23 9.36 10.89 -11.98
N ILE A 24 8.78 10.18 -11.00
CA ILE A 24 7.42 9.62 -11.12
C ILE A 24 6.36 10.74 -11.19
N ILE A 25 6.48 11.75 -10.34
CA ILE A 25 5.62 12.94 -10.39
C ILE A 25 5.79 13.67 -11.72
N GLY A 26 7.02 13.79 -12.21
CA GLY A 26 7.34 14.42 -13.50
C GLY A 26 6.67 13.76 -14.71
N PHE A 27 6.31 12.47 -14.63
CA PHE A 27 5.55 11.81 -15.69
C PHE A 27 4.12 12.35 -15.85
N ASN A 28 3.57 13.03 -14.83
CA ASN A 28 2.26 13.67 -14.87
C ASN A 28 1.15 12.77 -15.44
N PHE A 29 1.07 11.54 -14.92
CA PHE A 29 0.07 10.57 -15.40
C PHE A 29 -1.35 11.11 -15.23
N PRO A 30 -2.24 10.90 -16.23
CA PRO A 30 -3.62 11.32 -16.11
C PRO A 30 -4.31 10.53 -14.99
N ARG A 31 -5.31 11.16 -14.37
CA ARG A 31 -6.07 10.62 -13.25
C ARG A 31 -6.53 9.18 -13.49
N ASP A 32 -7.08 8.90 -14.66
CA ASP A 32 -7.65 7.59 -14.97
C ASP A 32 -6.58 6.48 -14.93
N VAL A 33 -5.38 6.75 -15.47
CA VAL A 33 -4.26 5.80 -15.44
C VAL A 33 -3.82 5.50 -14.00
N LEU A 34 -3.81 6.51 -13.14
CA LEU A 34 -3.43 6.35 -11.73
C LEU A 34 -4.42 5.49 -10.94
N TRP A 35 -5.73 5.76 -11.07
CA TRP A 35 -6.75 4.98 -10.36
C TRP A 35 -6.91 3.57 -10.94
N THR A 36 -6.78 3.41 -12.26
CA THR A 36 -6.73 2.08 -12.88
C THR A 36 -5.48 1.31 -12.44
N GLY A 37 -4.32 1.98 -12.36
CA GLY A 37 -3.10 1.39 -11.82
C GLY A 37 -3.26 0.92 -10.37
N LEU A 38 -3.88 1.73 -9.53
CA LEU A 38 -4.21 1.36 -8.15
C LEU A 38 -5.08 0.10 -8.09
N ALA A 39 -6.13 0.04 -8.92
CA ALA A 39 -7.03 -1.12 -8.99
C ALA A 39 -6.29 -2.38 -9.48
N LEU A 40 -5.44 -2.27 -10.51
CA LEU A 40 -4.66 -3.39 -11.02
C LEU A 40 -3.69 -3.94 -9.97
N VAL A 41 -3.02 -3.07 -9.22
CA VAL A 41 -2.08 -3.50 -8.18
C VAL A 41 -2.81 -4.09 -6.98
N ALA A 42 -3.96 -3.54 -6.60
CA ALA A 42 -4.82 -4.14 -5.58
C ALA A 42 -5.27 -5.55 -6.00
N LEU A 43 -5.67 -5.74 -7.26
CA LEU A 43 -6.03 -7.04 -7.82
C LEU A 43 -4.86 -8.03 -7.76
N ALA A 44 -3.66 -7.61 -8.19
CA ALA A 44 -2.46 -8.45 -8.11
C ALA A 44 -2.17 -8.88 -6.66
N ASN A 45 -2.31 -7.96 -5.71
CA ASN A 45 -2.11 -8.25 -4.29
C ASN A 45 -3.17 -9.23 -3.75
N THR A 46 -4.44 -9.07 -4.13
CA THR A 46 -5.51 -10.02 -3.77
C THR A 46 -5.20 -11.42 -4.28
N VAL A 47 -4.78 -11.56 -5.54
CA VAL A 47 -4.45 -12.86 -6.14
C VAL A 47 -3.33 -13.54 -5.36
N ILE A 48 -2.27 -12.79 -5.00
CA ILE A 48 -1.17 -13.33 -4.19
C ILE A 48 -1.68 -13.82 -2.84
N ILE A 49 -2.49 -13.03 -2.14
CA ILE A 49 -3.02 -13.39 -0.81
C ILE A 49 -3.93 -14.63 -0.89
N VAL A 50 -4.86 -14.67 -1.85
CA VAL A 50 -5.76 -15.82 -2.04
C VAL A 50 -4.96 -17.10 -2.33
N LEU A 51 -3.91 -17.01 -3.17
CA LEU A 51 -3.04 -18.14 -3.46
C LEU A 51 -2.31 -18.63 -2.21
N LEU A 52 -1.75 -17.71 -1.41
CA LEU A 52 -1.09 -18.04 -0.15
C LEU A 52 -2.04 -18.73 0.84
N LEU A 53 -3.28 -18.26 0.95
CA LEU A 53 -4.29 -18.87 1.81
C LEU A 53 -4.70 -20.26 1.34
N ALA A 54 -4.85 -20.47 0.03
CA ALA A 54 -5.14 -21.79 -0.54
C ALA A 54 -4.01 -22.81 -0.28
N MET A 55 -2.77 -22.34 -0.11
CA MET A 55 -1.61 -23.16 0.25
C MET A 55 -1.40 -23.31 1.76
N SER A 56 -2.14 -22.55 2.58
CA SER A 56 -1.99 -22.53 4.03
C SER A 56 -2.79 -23.67 4.68
N PRO A 57 -2.33 -24.23 5.82
CA PRO A 57 -3.09 -25.25 6.53
C PRO A 57 -4.48 -24.73 6.98
N PRO A 58 -5.53 -25.55 6.91
CA PRO A 58 -6.93 -25.13 7.15
C PRO A 58 -7.29 -24.84 8.61
N ASN A 59 -6.32 -24.85 9.53
CA ASN A 59 -6.53 -24.71 10.97
C ASN A 59 -6.52 -23.25 11.46
N ILE A 60 -6.40 -22.26 10.57
CA ILE A 60 -6.46 -20.85 10.93
C ILE A 60 -7.90 -20.38 10.78
N ALA A 61 -8.57 -20.11 11.91
CA ALA A 61 -9.88 -19.47 11.91
C ALA A 61 -9.75 -18.03 11.41
N LEU A 62 -10.09 -17.81 10.14
CA LEU A 62 -10.09 -16.50 9.51
C LEU A 62 -11.53 -15.97 9.39
N PRO A 63 -11.71 -14.64 9.39
CA PRO A 63 -12.98 -14.03 9.05
C PRO A 63 -13.52 -14.49 7.69
N SER A 64 -14.84 -14.61 7.57
CA SER A 64 -15.53 -15.14 6.37
C SER A 64 -15.25 -14.38 5.06
N TYR A 65 -14.81 -13.12 5.13
CA TYR A 65 -14.43 -12.34 3.95
C TYR A 65 -13.12 -12.82 3.29
N PHE A 66 -12.32 -13.65 3.97
CA PHE A 66 -11.14 -14.29 3.37
C PHE A 66 -11.52 -15.39 2.37
N ASP A 67 -12.74 -15.95 2.47
CA ASP A 67 -13.24 -16.97 1.53
C ASP A 67 -13.81 -16.37 0.24
N ALA A 68 -13.96 -15.04 0.18
CA ALA A 68 -14.53 -14.32 -0.96
C ALA A 68 -13.45 -13.43 -1.63
N PRO A 69 -12.81 -13.89 -2.73
CA PRO A 69 -11.76 -13.14 -3.42
C PRO A 69 -12.18 -11.72 -3.84
N LEU A 70 -13.43 -11.55 -4.27
CA LEU A 70 -13.97 -10.24 -4.62
C LEU A 70 -14.07 -9.31 -3.41
N ALA A 71 -14.48 -9.83 -2.25
CA ALA A 71 -14.55 -9.05 -1.01
C ALA A 71 -13.15 -8.60 -0.58
N MET A 72 -12.15 -9.49 -0.67
CA MET A 72 -10.75 -9.12 -0.41
C MET A 72 -10.23 -8.06 -1.37
N PHE A 73 -10.54 -8.16 -2.66
CA PHE A 73 -10.18 -7.13 -3.63
C PHE A 73 -10.78 -5.77 -3.28
N VAL A 74 -12.09 -5.72 -3.02
CA VAL A 74 -12.78 -4.49 -2.64
C VAL A 74 -12.20 -3.92 -1.34
N LEU A 75 -11.89 -4.78 -0.36
CA LEU A 75 -11.28 -4.35 0.90
C LEU A 75 -9.89 -3.76 0.68
N LEU A 76 -9.00 -4.45 -0.03
CA LEU A 76 -7.63 -3.96 -0.28
C LEU A 76 -7.61 -2.69 -1.13
N ALA A 77 -8.43 -2.64 -2.18
CA ALA A 77 -8.57 -1.44 -3.01
C ALA A 77 -9.15 -0.28 -2.19
N GLY A 78 -10.24 -0.52 -1.45
CA GLY A 78 -10.89 0.47 -0.58
C GLY A 78 -9.96 0.99 0.51
N THR A 79 -9.26 0.11 1.23
CA THR A 79 -8.24 0.49 2.21
C THR A 79 -7.13 1.33 1.58
N SER A 80 -6.69 0.99 0.37
CA SER A 80 -5.66 1.77 -0.33
C SER A 80 -6.18 3.17 -0.70
N VAL A 81 -7.43 3.29 -1.17
CA VAL A 81 -8.06 4.58 -1.46
C VAL A 81 -8.18 5.43 -0.20
N VAL A 82 -8.70 4.85 0.90
CA VAL A 82 -8.83 5.57 2.18
C VAL A 82 -7.47 5.98 2.71
N TYR A 83 -6.45 5.11 2.60
CA TYR A 83 -5.08 5.40 3.02
C TYR A 83 -4.47 6.58 2.27
N ILE A 84 -4.60 6.62 0.94
CA ILE A 84 -4.13 7.73 0.11
C ILE A 84 -4.79 9.05 0.54
N HIS A 85 -6.11 9.04 0.74
CA HIS A 85 -6.84 10.24 1.19
C HIS A 85 -6.44 10.64 2.61
N ALA A 86 -6.25 9.68 3.52
CA ALA A 86 -5.81 9.95 4.89
C ALA A 86 -4.44 10.63 4.91
N ILE A 87 -3.47 10.14 4.11
CA ILE A 87 -2.17 10.78 3.93
C ILE A 87 -2.34 12.19 3.37
N TYR A 88 -3.09 12.35 2.27
CA TYR A 88 -3.21 13.63 1.59
C TYR A 88 -3.82 14.70 2.51
N TRP A 89 -4.98 14.42 3.13
CA TRP A 89 -5.66 15.39 3.99
C TRP A 89 -4.86 15.72 5.24
N THR A 90 -4.20 14.73 5.83
CA THR A 90 -3.31 14.94 6.98
C THR A 90 -2.09 15.76 6.58
N GLY A 91 -1.53 15.48 5.41
CA GLY A 91 -0.43 16.22 4.78
C GLY A 91 -0.74 17.69 4.62
N VAL A 92 -1.88 17.98 3.99
CA VAL A 92 -2.39 19.35 3.80
C VAL A 92 -2.65 20.03 5.15
N ALA A 93 -3.24 19.32 6.13
CA ALA A 93 -3.50 19.86 7.46
C ALA A 93 -2.22 20.26 8.23
N ILE A 94 -1.10 19.59 7.97
CA ILE A 94 0.22 19.89 8.55
C ILE A 94 0.99 20.94 7.72
N GLY A 95 0.39 21.46 6.63
CA GLY A 95 0.95 22.53 5.81
C GLY A 95 1.62 22.06 4.50
N GLY A 96 1.40 20.81 4.10
CA GLY A 96 1.84 20.29 2.80
C GLY A 96 1.14 20.98 1.63
N LYS A 97 1.83 21.07 0.49
CA LYS A 97 1.40 21.79 -0.73
C LYS A 97 1.31 20.91 -1.98
N GLY A 98 1.37 19.60 -1.80
CA GLY A 98 1.27 18.62 -2.87
C GLY A 98 -0.10 18.46 -3.49
N SER A 99 -0.16 17.75 -4.60
CA SER A 99 -1.43 17.31 -5.18
C SER A 99 -1.80 15.89 -4.74
N LEU A 100 -3.10 15.59 -4.70
CA LEU A 100 -3.59 14.24 -4.44
C LEU A 100 -3.05 13.23 -5.47
N LEU A 101 -2.94 13.64 -6.74
CA LEU A 101 -2.48 12.76 -7.82
C LEU A 101 -1.00 12.40 -7.67
N ASP A 102 -0.17 13.28 -7.14
CA ASP A 102 1.24 12.96 -6.81
C ASP A 102 1.31 11.88 -5.75
N VAL A 103 0.49 11.99 -4.70
CA VAL A 103 0.38 10.96 -3.65
C VAL A 103 -0.10 9.63 -4.24
N VAL A 104 -1.13 9.65 -5.10
CA VAL A 104 -1.63 8.44 -5.76
C VAL A 104 -0.52 7.80 -6.61
N ALA A 105 0.20 8.58 -7.43
CA ALA A 105 1.25 8.08 -8.31
C ALA A 105 2.36 7.37 -7.53
N LEU A 106 2.84 8.01 -6.45
CA LEU A 106 3.89 7.45 -5.60
C LEU A 106 3.43 6.22 -4.82
N VAL A 107 2.20 6.24 -4.28
CA VAL A 107 1.64 5.09 -3.56
C VAL A 107 1.42 3.91 -4.51
N VAL A 108 0.89 4.14 -5.73
CA VAL A 108 0.72 3.09 -6.74
C VAL A 108 2.07 2.48 -7.10
N TRP A 109 3.08 3.31 -7.37
CA TRP A 109 4.44 2.82 -7.66
C TRP A 109 5.00 1.97 -6.52
N LEU A 110 4.86 2.43 -5.28
CA LEU A 110 5.33 1.69 -4.12
C LEU A 110 4.56 0.37 -3.94
N LEU A 111 3.26 0.34 -4.22
CA LEU A 111 2.47 -0.89 -4.20
C LEU A 111 2.94 -1.87 -5.29
N VAL A 112 3.32 -1.39 -6.49
CA VAL A 112 3.92 -2.24 -7.53
C VAL A 112 5.23 -2.86 -7.03
N LEU A 113 6.13 -2.05 -6.48
CA LEU A 113 7.39 -2.55 -5.92
C LEU A 113 7.16 -3.53 -4.78
N ARG A 114 6.16 -3.27 -3.94
CA ARG A 114 5.78 -4.14 -2.82
C ARG A 114 5.24 -5.48 -3.30
N VAL A 115 4.41 -5.49 -4.35
CA VAL A 115 3.92 -6.72 -4.97
C VAL A 115 5.08 -7.53 -5.55
N ALA A 116 6.02 -6.88 -6.24
CA ALA A 116 7.21 -7.55 -6.76
C ALA A 116 8.09 -8.13 -5.64
N ALA A 117 8.30 -7.38 -4.56
CA ALA A 117 9.02 -7.86 -3.37
C ALA A 117 8.28 -9.02 -2.68
N GLN A 118 6.95 -8.95 -2.59
CA GLN A 118 6.12 -10.01 -2.02
C GLN A 118 6.27 -11.30 -2.82
N LEU A 119 6.24 -11.24 -4.16
CA LEU A 119 6.50 -12.41 -5.01
C LEU A 119 7.88 -13.02 -4.73
N ALA A 120 8.92 -12.20 -4.57
CA ALA A 120 10.24 -12.70 -4.21
C ALA A 120 10.24 -13.39 -2.83
N VAL A 121 9.52 -12.85 -1.85
CA VAL A 121 9.33 -13.48 -0.53
C VAL A 121 8.58 -14.79 -0.63
N VAL A 122 7.51 -14.88 -1.44
CA VAL A 122 6.75 -16.13 -1.66
C VAL A 122 7.67 -17.20 -2.25
N ILE A 123 8.42 -16.87 -3.30
CA ILE A 123 9.37 -17.80 -3.92
C ILE A 123 10.43 -18.26 -2.92
N LEU A 124 10.98 -17.32 -2.14
CA LEU A 124 12.01 -17.63 -1.14
C LEU A 124 11.48 -18.48 0.02
N THR A 125 10.20 -18.34 0.37
CA THR A 125 9.56 -19.16 1.41
C THR A 125 9.62 -20.64 1.08
N LEU A 126 9.49 -21.01 -0.20
CA LEU A 126 9.55 -22.40 -0.65
C LEU A 126 10.95 -23.01 -0.55
N ALA A 127 12.00 -22.19 -0.74
CA ALA A 127 13.38 -22.65 -0.74
C ALA A 127 14.04 -22.56 0.66
N ALA A 128 13.82 -21.43 1.36
CA ALA A 128 14.46 -21.11 2.63
C ALA A 128 13.54 -20.20 3.47
N PRO A 129 12.60 -20.78 4.26
CA PRO A 129 11.62 -20.02 5.04
C PRO A 129 12.26 -18.95 5.95
N MET A 130 13.40 -19.25 6.58
CA MET A 130 14.09 -18.30 7.46
C MET A 130 14.63 -17.08 6.70
N LEU A 131 15.13 -17.27 5.47
CA LEU A 131 15.60 -16.16 4.64
C LEU A 131 14.43 -15.31 4.14
N ALA A 132 13.28 -15.92 3.86
CA ALA A 132 12.07 -15.20 3.49
C ALA A 132 11.57 -14.27 4.61
N LEU A 133 11.66 -14.71 5.87
CA LEU A 133 11.36 -13.87 7.04
C LEU A 133 12.32 -12.69 7.17
N LEU A 134 13.62 -12.90 6.95
CA LEU A 134 14.60 -11.80 6.97
C LEU A 134 14.36 -10.82 5.81
N LEU A 135 14.08 -11.32 4.61
CA LEU A 135 13.76 -10.49 3.45
C LEU A 135 12.49 -9.66 3.69
N SER A 136 11.43 -10.26 4.25
CA SER A 136 10.18 -9.54 4.52
C SER A 136 10.38 -8.41 5.54
N LEU A 137 11.25 -8.61 6.54
CA LEU A 137 11.63 -7.57 7.49
C LEU A 137 12.40 -6.44 6.79
N VAL A 138 13.38 -6.77 5.95
CA VAL A 138 14.13 -5.78 5.16
C VAL A 138 13.19 -4.97 4.27
N VAL A 139 12.31 -5.64 3.52
CA VAL A 139 11.31 -5.00 2.65
C VAL A 139 10.39 -4.09 3.46
N SER A 140 10.00 -4.48 4.66
CA SER A 140 9.13 -3.68 5.53
C SER A 140 9.82 -2.41 6.02
N VAL A 141 11.05 -2.52 6.52
CA VAL A 141 11.84 -1.37 7.01
C VAL A 141 12.19 -0.42 5.86
N TRP A 142 12.66 -0.96 4.73
CA TRP A 142 13.02 -0.15 3.56
C TRP A 142 11.79 0.51 2.93
N GLY A 143 10.67 -0.21 2.84
CA GLY A 143 9.41 0.31 2.34
C GLY A 143 8.88 1.47 3.18
N PHE A 144 9.04 1.40 4.50
CA PHE A 144 8.68 2.51 5.39
C PHE A 144 9.54 3.75 5.13
N TRP A 145 10.86 3.58 4.97
CA TRP A 145 11.76 4.67 4.64
C TRP A 145 11.47 5.30 3.27
N ILE A 146 11.15 4.49 2.25
CA ILE A 146 10.74 4.97 0.93
C ILE A 146 9.44 5.76 1.05
N MET A 147 8.45 5.24 1.78
CA MET A 147 7.16 5.91 1.98
C MET A 147 7.33 7.29 2.62
N LEU A 148 8.20 7.42 3.64
CA LEU A 148 8.50 8.72 4.25
C LEU A 148 9.06 9.73 3.24
N ASN A 149 10.01 9.31 2.40
CA ASN A 149 10.58 10.18 1.37
C ASN A 149 9.53 10.53 0.30
N PHE A 150 8.73 9.55 -0.13
CA PHE A 150 7.66 9.76 -1.11
C PHE A 150 6.62 10.75 -0.61
N ILE A 151 6.14 10.60 0.62
CA ILE A 151 5.18 11.53 1.22
C ILE A 151 5.81 12.92 1.36
N SER A 152 7.07 12.99 1.76
CA SER A 152 7.79 14.26 1.87
C SER A 152 7.88 14.99 0.53
N GLU A 153 8.20 14.28 -0.56
CA GLU A 153 8.30 14.88 -1.89
C GLU A 153 6.92 15.19 -2.49
N ALA A 154 5.97 14.25 -2.45
CA ALA A 154 4.63 14.47 -2.99
C ALA A 154 3.93 15.65 -2.33
N LEU A 155 4.04 15.80 -1.01
CA LEU A 155 3.39 16.88 -0.26
C LEU A 155 4.27 18.12 -0.07
N HIS A 156 5.50 18.14 -0.62
CA HIS A 156 6.47 19.21 -0.43
C HIS A 156 6.70 19.55 1.06
N LEU A 157 6.83 18.52 1.90
CA LEU A 157 7.03 18.68 3.34
C LEU A 157 8.48 19.08 3.65
N PRO A 158 8.70 19.93 4.65
CA PRO A 158 10.02 20.49 4.92
C PRO A 158 11.00 19.47 5.51
N THR A 159 10.53 18.48 6.27
CA THR A 159 11.39 17.45 6.87
C THR A 159 10.72 16.08 6.90
N LEU A 160 11.53 15.01 6.98
CA LEU A 160 11.03 13.64 7.12
C LEU A 160 10.20 13.42 8.39
N PHE A 161 10.40 14.22 9.44
CA PHE A 161 9.58 14.16 10.64
C PHE A 161 8.13 14.56 10.36
N HIS A 162 7.89 15.53 9.46
CA HIS A 162 6.54 15.88 9.04
C HIS A 162 5.90 14.72 8.28
N ALA A 163 6.63 14.07 7.38
CA ALA A 163 6.14 12.87 6.69
C ALA A 163 5.81 11.72 7.66
N PHE A 164 6.63 11.56 8.72
CA PHE A 164 6.35 10.61 9.79
C PHE A 164 5.07 10.96 10.56
N ALA A 165 4.90 12.23 10.94
CA ALA A 165 3.68 12.69 11.59
C ALA A 165 2.44 12.47 10.70
N VAL A 166 2.55 12.74 9.40
CA VAL A 166 1.49 12.47 8.41
C VAL A 166 1.15 10.98 8.37
N LEU A 167 2.14 10.10 8.39
CA LEU A 167 1.91 8.66 8.43
C LEU A 167 1.21 8.21 9.70
N VAL A 168 1.63 8.71 10.87
CA VAL A 168 1.05 8.32 12.16
C VAL A 168 -0.40 8.80 12.26
N ILE A 169 -0.66 10.09 11.98
CA ILE A 169 -2.00 10.66 12.05
C ILE A 169 -2.89 10.05 10.95
N GLY A 170 -2.35 9.85 9.75
CA GLY A 170 -3.04 9.17 8.65
C GLY A 170 -3.39 7.73 8.98
N ALA A 171 -2.52 6.99 9.69
CA ALA A 171 -2.82 5.63 10.15
C ALA A 171 -3.94 5.60 11.18
N ILE A 172 -3.97 6.54 12.13
CA ILE A 172 -5.08 6.70 13.06
C ILE A 172 -6.37 7.00 12.30
N GLY A 173 -6.33 7.96 11.36
CA GLY A 173 -7.46 8.30 10.50
C GLY A 173 -7.94 7.12 9.66
N LEU A 174 -7.02 6.28 9.18
CA LEU A 174 -7.34 5.06 8.43
C LEU A 174 -8.08 4.04 9.32
N VAL A 175 -7.59 3.77 10.53
CA VAL A 175 -8.23 2.83 11.45
C VAL A 175 -9.64 3.30 11.81
N LEU A 176 -9.80 4.58 12.12
CA LEU A 176 -11.11 5.17 12.43
C LEU A 176 -12.04 5.15 11.21
N GLY A 177 -11.52 5.56 10.04
CA GLY A 177 -12.28 5.60 8.79
C GLY A 177 -12.74 4.21 8.34
N LEU A 178 -11.85 3.22 8.37
CA LEU A 178 -12.21 1.84 8.07
C LEU A 178 -13.17 1.28 9.11
N GLY A 179 -12.95 1.51 10.41
CA GLY A 179 -13.87 1.05 11.45
C GLY A 179 -15.29 1.58 11.27
N PHE A 180 -15.41 2.86 10.90
CA PHE A 180 -16.68 3.49 10.57
C PHE A 180 -17.32 2.87 9.32
N LEU A 181 -16.57 2.71 8.23
CA LEU A 181 -17.07 2.09 6.99
C LEU A 181 -17.52 0.63 7.21
N LEU A 182 -16.73 -0.16 7.93
CA LEU A 182 -17.04 -1.56 8.25
C LEU A 182 -18.29 -1.69 9.13
N THR A 183 -18.53 -0.72 10.01
CA THR A 183 -19.74 -0.66 10.83
C THR A 183 -20.97 -0.33 9.99
N LEU A 184 -20.87 0.63 9.06
CA LEU A 184 -21.97 1.00 8.17
C LEU A 184 -22.43 -0.14 7.26
N ILE A 185 -21.50 -0.97 6.79
CA ILE A 185 -21.79 -2.13 5.93
C ILE A 185 -22.14 -3.40 6.74
N GLY A 186 -22.24 -3.31 8.07
CA GLY A 186 -22.66 -4.41 8.94
C GLY A 186 -21.64 -5.54 9.10
N LEU A 187 -20.41 -5.38 8.60
CA LEU A 187 -19.34 -6.39 8.71
C LEU A 187 -18.81 -6.54 10.14
N SER A 188 -18.98 -5.52 11.00
CA SER A 188 -18.66 -5.61 12.43
C SER A 188 -19.62 -6.51 13.23
N ALA A 189 -20.82 -6.80 12.70
CA ALA A 189 -21.80 -7.64 13.37
C ALA A 189 -21.43 -9.15 13.37
N GLN A 190 -20.50 -9.58 12.50
CA GLN A 190 -20.07 -10.98 12.47
C GLN A 190 -19.29 -11.42 13.72
N GLY A 191 -18.75 -10.48 14.51
CA GLY A 191 -18.15 -10.78 15.81
C GLY A 191 -19.17 -11.06 16.93
N VAL A 192 -20.45 -10.66 16.75
CA VAL A 192 -21.51 -10.82 17.78
C VAL A 192 -22.27 -12.14 17.61
N PHE A 193 -22.37 -12.68 16.39
CA PHE A 193 -23.06 -13.95 16.13
C PHE A 193 -22.21 -15.20 16.36
N ALA A 194 -20.92 -15.06 16.70
CA ALA A 194 -20.04 -16.20 17.01
C ALA A 194 -20.25 -16.80 18.42
N HIS A 195 -21.17 -16.23 19.21
CA HIS A 195 -21.44 -16.64 20.61
C HIS A 195 -22.92 -16.87 20.94
N VAL A 196 -23.76 -17.24 19.96
CA VAL A 196 -25.16 -17.66 20.22
C VAL A 196 -25.42 -19.04 19.63
#